data_AF-A0A165X952-F1
#
_entry.id   AF-A0A165X952-F1
#
_cell.length_a   1.000
_cell.length_b   1.000
_cell.length_c   1.000
_cell.angle_alpha   90.00
_cell.angle_beta   90.00
_cell.angle_gamma   90.00
#
_symmetry.space_group_name_H-M   'P 1'
#
loop_
_entity.id
_entity.type
_entity.pdbx_description
1 polymer ?
#
loop_
_entity_poly.entity_id
_entity_poly.type
_entity_poly.pdbx_seq_one_letter_code
_entity_poly.pdbx_strand_id
1 'polypeptide(L)'
;MQWSSLFLYSAVSVLQPTGGERDNILPSWSSTTTRHGIVESIERMARAGSPEYVKLDDRVAVLVGDGALWSEALAGADNKVMPPEASGSFGSFVVYSESVRAHLSLHGPKAVGATYREFAFQPLKELVGFLKEHHFQIWVLSFGDHEVDRTMAELNYGLPRFRVIEVTPHAAAVSSTDLARTIWERIGTAPQIFLGRSHSDLGLLKLAGKGEGVLKIQISASQDASIRPADSTPDESGEQQNSWSFVISPKEHWLRKYSWQAPSERTYSKN
;
A
#
# COMPACT_ATOMS: atom_id res chain seq x y z
N MET A 1 41.90 48.17 -9.48
CA MET A 1 41.30 47.12 -10.34
C MET A 1 40.54 46.18 -9.42
N GLN A 2 39.22 46.37 -9.29
CA GLN A 2 38.32 45.45 -8.56
C GLN A 2 37.76 44.46 -9.58
N TRP A 3 37.87 43.16 -9.29
CA TRP A 3 37.20 42.10 -10.06
C TRP A 3 35.97 41.68 -9.28
N SER A 4 34.78 41.93 -9.82
CA SER A 4 33.51 41.47 -9.26
C SER A 4 33.17 40.11 -9.87
N SER A 5 33.19 39.06 -9.05
CA SER A 5 32.69 37.74 -9.41
C SER A 5 31.16 37.73 -9.37
N LEU A 6 30.52 37.62 -10.52
CA LEU A 6 29.08 37.36 -10.64
C LEU A 6 28.83 35.85 -10.52
N PHE A 7 28.21 35.43 -9.42
CA PHE A 7 27.62 34.09 -9.31
C PHE A 7 26.28 34.08 -10.04
N LEU A 8 26.21 33.35 -11.17
CA LEU A 8 24.97 33.02 -11.85
C LEU A 8 24.26 31.92 -11.04
N TYR A 9 23.17 32.27 -10.36
CA TYR A 9 22.20 31.31 -9.85
C TYR A 9 21.35 30.81 -11.03
N SER A 10 21.62 29.60 -11.53
CA SER A 10 20.66 28.89 -12.38
C SER A 10 19.51 28.39 -11.52
N ALA A 11 18.36 29.07 -11.61
CA ALA A 11 17.10 28.52 -11.10
C ALA A 11 16.71 27.32 -11.98
N VAL A 12 16.75 26.12 -11.41
CA VAL A 12 16.11 24.95 -12.01
C VAL A 12 14.61 25.13 -11.82
N SER A 13 13.90 25.56 -12.86
CA SER A 13 12.44 25.54 -12.86
C SER A 13 11.97 24.10 -12.88
N VAL A 14 11.40 23.63 -11.77
CA VAL A 14 10.65 22.38 -11.72
C VAL A 14 9.35 22.62 -12.51
N LEU A 15 9.25 22.01 -13.69
CA LEU A 15 8.03 22.02 -14.48
C LEU A 15 6.93 21.34 -13.66
N GLN A 16 5.87 22.08 -13.30
CA GLN A 16 4.70 21.45 -12.71
C GLN A 16 3.94 20.70 -13.81
N PRO A 17 3.51 19.45 -13.57
CA PRO A 17 2.72 18.70 -14.55
C PRO A 17 1.45 19.47 -14.90
N THR A 18 1.16 19.57 -16.20
CA THR A 18 -0.05 20.24 -16.71
C THR A 18 -1.31 19.48 -16.27
N GLY A 19 -2.47 20.16 -16.23
CA GLY A 19 -3.72 19.59 -15.71
C GLY A 19 -4.10 18.23 -16.31
N GLY A 20 -3.78 17.96 -17.58
CA GLY A 20 -4.06 16.67 -18.23
C GLY A 20 -3.15 15.51 -17.81
N GLU A 21 -1.99 15.78 -17.21
CA GLU A 21 -1.05 14.75 -16.74
C GLU A 21 -1.43 14.25 -15.34
N ARG A 22 -1.99 15.13 -14.51
CA ARG A 22 -2.55 14.76 -13.19
C ARG A 22 -3.78 13.87 -13.28
N ASP A 23 -4.56 13.98 -14.35
CA ASP A 23 -5.73 13.13 -14.59
C ASP A 23 -5.37 11.66 -14.84
N ASN A 24 -4.11 11.39 -15.21
CA ASN A 24 -3.61 10.03 -15.44
C ASN A 24 -2.93 9.41 -14.19
N ILE A 25 -2.81 10.17 -13.10
CA ILE A 25 -2.27 9.66 -11.83
C ILE A 25 -3.38 8.85 -11.14
N LEU A 26 -3.08 7.59 -10.79
CA LEU A 26 -4.02 6.66 -10.17
C LEU A 26 -5.31 6.43 -11.02
N PRO A 27 -5.20 5.93 -12.26
CA PRO A 27 -6.29 5.90 -13.23
C PRO A 27 -7.47 4.97 -12.88
N SER A 28 -7.26 3.95 -12.04
CA SER A 28 -8.34 3.07 -11.55
C SER A 28 -9.05 3.66 -10.32
N TRP A 29 -8.68 4.85 -9.88
CA TRP A 29 -9.34 5.57 -8.80
C TRP A 29 -10.33 6.60 -9.35
N SER A 30 -11.51 6.65 -8.75
CA SER A 30 -12.52 7.68 -9.00
C SER A 30 -11.93 9.07 -8.74
N SER A 31 -12.33 10.06 -9.53
CA SER A 31 -11.92 11.46 -9.34
C SER A 31 -12.61 12.08 -8.12
N THR A 32 -12.13 11.76 -6.92
CA THR A 32 -12.68 12.23 -5.63
C THR A 32 -11.67 13.10 -4.89
N THR A 33 -12.14 13.88 -3.92
CA THR A 33 -11.27 14.64 -3.01
C THR A 33 -10.26 13.74 -2.30
N THR A 34 -10.64 12.52 -1.95
CA THR A 34 -9.74 11.52 -1.37
C THR A 34 -8.56 11.17 -2.27
N ARG A 35 -8.82 10.88 -3.56
CA ARG A 35 -7.73 10.58 -4.51
C ARG A 35 -6.76 11.76 -4.60
N HIS A 36 -7.29 12.97 -4.76
CA HIS A 36 -6.46 14.18 -4.87
C HIS A 36 -5.65 14.44 -3.60
N GLY A 37 -6.25 14.28 -2.42
CA GLY A 37 -5.56 14.46 -1.14
C GLY A 37 -4.44 13.43 -0.91
N ILE A 38 -4.64 12.17 -1.31
CA ILE A 38 -3.57 11.14 -1.26
C ILE A 38 -2.41 11.55 -2.18
N VAL A 39 -2.70 11.90 -3.43
CA VAL A 39 -1.67 12.34 -4.39
C VAL A 39 -0.92 13.57 -3.88
N GLU A 40 -1.64 14.59 -3.43
CA GLU A 40 -1.07 15.82 -2.90
C GLU A 40 -0.17 15.54 -1.69
N SER A 41 -0.62 14.73 -0.74
CA SER A 41 0.17 14.42 0.46
C SER A 41 1.53 13.77 0.11
N ILE A 42 1.54 12.81 -0.83
CA ILE A 42 2.77 12.16 -1.31
C ILE A 42 3.67 13.16 -2.05
N GLU A 43 3.09 13.99 -2.92
CA GLU A 43 3.86 15.03 -3.63
C GLU A 43 4.48 16.04 -2.65
N ARG A 44 3.75 16.46 -1.60
CA ARG A 44 4.25 17.38 -0.56
C ARG A 44 5.38 16.75 0.24
N MET A 45 5.25 15.49 0.63
CA MET A 45 6.34 14.73 1.27
C MET A 45 7.58 14.63 0.38
N ALA A 46 7.40 14.51 -0.93
CA ALA A 46 8.51 14.34 -1.86
C ALA A 46 9.21 15.65 -2.27
N ARG A 47 8.58 16.82 -2.07
CA ARG A 47 9.01 18.11 -2.60
C ARG A 47 9.92 18.87 -1.64
N ALA A 48 11.17 19.12 -2.04
CA ALA A 48 12.09 19.93 -1.27
C ALA A 48 11.50 21.34 -1.00
N GLY A 49 11.59 21.79 0.26
CA GLY A 49 11.00 23.06 0.70
C GLY A 49 9.53 22.99 1.09
N SER A 50 8.86 21.84 0.94
CA SER A 50 7.55 21.62 1.58
C SER A 50 7.72 21.52 3.11
N PRO A 51 6.78 22.03 3.91
CA PRO A 51 6.77 21.81 5.36
C PRO A 51 6.75 20.33 5.76
N GLU A 52 6.23 19.48 4.89
CA GLU A 52 6.09 18.03 5.08
C GLU A 52 7.22 17.23 4.42
N TYR A 53 8.27 17.91 3.93
CA TYR A 53 9.33 17.27 3.15
C TYR A 53 10.02 16.13 3.93
N VAL A 54 10.09 14.96 3.31
CA VAL A 54 10.78 13.77 3.80
C VAL A 54 12.02 13.53 2.94
N LYS A 55 13.18 13.41 3.60
CA LYS A 55 14.44 13.07 2.93
C LYS A 55 14.36 11.70 2.29
N LEU A 56 15.09 11.49 1.20
CA LEU A 56 15.09 10.23 0.43
C LEU A 56 15.25 8.98 1.31
N ASP A 57 16.23 8.96 2.21
CA ASP A 57 16.51 7.81 3.08
C ASP A 57 15.39 7.54 4.09
N ASP A 58 14.62 8.58 4.43
CA ASP A 58 13.56 8.49 5.42
C ASP A 58 12.20 8.12 4.81
N ARG A 59 12.04 8.16 3.48
CA ARG A 59 10.77 7.88 2.79
C ARG A 59 10.38 6.42 2.91
N VAL A 60 9.61 6.09 3.94
CA VAL A 60 9.18 4.72 4.22
C VAL A 60 7.65 4.64 4.22
N ALA A 61 7.12 3.66 3.49
CA ALA A 61 5.71 3.32 3.48
C ALA A 61 5.52 1.89 3.98
N VAL A 62 4.59 1.69 4.91
CA VAL A 62 4.21 0.38 5.45
C VAL A 62 2.76 0.08 5.09
N LEU A 63 2.55 -0.97 4.29
CA LEU A 63 1.25 -1.34 3.73
C LEU A 63 0.87 -2.74 4.20
N VAL A 64 -0.37 -2.95 4.63
CA VAL A 64 -0.88 -4.29 4.94
C VAL A 64 -1.09 -5.09 3.66
N GLY A 65 -0.71 -6.37 3.66
CA GLY A 65 -0.98 -7.30 2.56
C GLY A 65 -2.46 -7.69 2.49
N ASP A 66 -2.84 -8.63 3.37
CA ASP A 66 -4.16 -9.25 3.37
C ASP A 66 -5.32 -8.27 3.60
N GLY A 67 -6.27 -8.31 2.67
CA GLY A 67 -7.46 -7.46 2.67
C GLY A 67 -7.19 -6.00 2.28
N ALA A 68 -5.93 -5.59 2.15
CA ALA A 68 -5.57 -4.21 1.89
C ALA A 68 -4.88 -4.04 0.53
N LEU A 69 -3.73 -4.68 0.29
CA LEU A 69 -3.12 -4.77 -1.05
C LEU A 69 -3.85 -5.77 -1.95
N TRP A 70 -4.24 -6.92 -1.40
CA TRP A 70 -5.00 -7.97 -2.09
C TRP A 70 -6.20 -8.43 -1.27
N SER A 71 -7.09 -9.20 -1.89
CA SER A 71 -8.26 -9.74 -1.20
C SER A 71 -7.90 -10.86 -0.22
N GLU A 72 -8.59 -10.90 0.92
CA GLU A 72 -8.54 -12.03 1.88
C GLU A 72 -9.05 -13.36 1.30
N ALA A 73 -9.67 -13.36 0.12
CA ALA A 73 -9.92 -14.61 -0.60
C ALA A 73 -8.62 -15.41 -0.86
N LEU A 74 -7.46 -14.75 -0.78
CA LEU A 74 -6.15 -15.38 -0.80
C LEU A 74 -5.91 -16.36 0.36
N ALA A 75 -6.60 -16.25 1.51
CA ALA A 75 -6.50 -17.22 2.60
C ALA A 75 -6.86 -18.65 2.16
N GLY A 76 -7.60 -18.79 1.05
CA GLY A 76 -7.84 -20.07 0.41
C GLY A 76 -6.60 -20.69 -0.24
N ALA A 77 -5.63 -19.90 -0.69
CA ALA A 77 -4.35 -20.33 -1.25
C ALA A 77 -3.36 -20.76 -0.17
N ASP A 78 -3.29 -20.03 0.95
CA ASP A 78 -2.39 -20.33 2.08
C ASP A 78 -2.53 -21.78 2.55
N ASN A 79 -3.78 -22.23 2.68
CA ASN A 79 -4.11 -23.59 3.13
C ASN A 79 -3.91 -24.67 2.05
N LYS A 80 -3.50 -24.31 0.84
CA LYS A 80 -3.36 -25.23 -0.30
C LYS A 80 -1.92 -25.47 -0.70
N VAL A 81 -0.98 -24.63 -0.27
CA VAL A 81 0.45 -24.85 -0.48
C VAL A 81 1.09 -25.17 0.85
N MET A 82 1.39 -26.44 1.09
CA MET A 82 2.04 -26.82 2.34
C MET A 82 3.54 -26.46 2.28
N PRO A 83 4.07 -25.77 3.31
CA PRO A 83 5.51 -25.67 3.47
C PRO A 83 6.09 -27.09 3.62
N PRO A 84 7.27 -27.35 3.07
CA PRO A 84 7.91 -28.64 3.25
C PRO A 84 8.11 -28.90 4.74
N GLU A 85 7.84 -30.13 5.19
CA GLU A 85 8.20 -30.55 6.53
C GLU A 85 9.68 -30.23 6.77
N ALA A 86 10.00 -29.68 7.94
CA ALA A 86 11.27 -29.07 8.32
C ALA A 86 12.47 -30.06 8.36
N SER A 87 12.70 -30.80 7.27
CA SER A 87 13.84 -31.68 7.06
C SER A 87 15.15 -30.93 6.76
N GLY A 88 15.12 -29.58 6.78
CA GLY A 88 16.32 -28.74 6.88
C GLY A 88 17.17 -28.63 5.61
N SER A 89 16.78 -29.24 4.48
CA SER A 89 17.53 -29.09 3.23
C SER A 89 17.22 -27.77 2.54
N PHE A 90 18.26 -26.97 2.21
CA PHE A 90 18.12 -25.71 1.46
C PHE A 90 17.38 -25.86 0.12
N GLY A 91 17.47 -27.04 -0.53
CA GLY A 91 16.73 -27.32 -1.76
C GLY A 91 15.21 -27.32 -1.56
N SER A 92 14.75 -27.60 -0.33
CA SER A 92 13.34 -27.63 0.03
C SER A 92 12.68 -26.25 -0.04
N PHE A 93 13.40 -25.19 0.35
CA PHE A 93 12.86 -23.83 0.34
C PHE A 93 12.70 -23.26 -1.07
N VAL A 94 13.68 -23.50 -1.95
CA VAL A 94 13.57 -23.08 -3.37
C VAL A 94 12.40 -23.80 -4.05
N VAL A 95 12.26 -25.11 -3.81
CA VAL A 95 11.13 -25.90 -4.32
C VAL A 95 9.81 -25.36 -3.79
N TYR A 96 9.75 -24.96 -2.52
CA TYR A 96 8.57 -24.35 -1.93
C TYR A 96 8.20 -23.01 -2.58
N SER A 97 9.16 -22.08 -2.71
CA SER A 97 8.95 -20.79 -3.40
C SER A 97 8.39 -20.97 -4.81
N GLU A 98 8.96 -21.88 -5.61
CA GLU A 98 8.46 -22.13 -6.96
C GLU A 98 7.08 -22.80 -6.94
N SER A 99 6.80 -23.66 -5.96
CA SER A 99 5.48 -24.27 -5.78
C SER A 99 4.40 -23.24 -5.43
N VAL A 100 4.71 -22.30 -4.53
CA VAL A 100 3.82 -21.17 -4.20
C VAL A 100 3.57 -20.31 -5.43
N ARG A 101 4.64 -19.91 -6.14
CA ARG A 101 4.53 -19.12 -7.37
C ARG A 101 3.66 -19.80 -8.42
N ALA A 102 3.88 -21.09 -8.66
CA ALA A 102 3.09 -21.88 -9.60
C ALA A 102 1.63 -21.98 -9.13
N HIS A 103 1.39 -22.24 -7.83
CA HIS A 103 0.04 -22.33 -7.29
C HIS A 103 -0.75 -21.04 -7.50
N LEU A 104 -0.16 -19.89 -7.12
CA LEU A 104 -0.78 -18.58 -7.25
C LEU A 104 -1.06 -18.18 -8.70
N SER A 105 -0.23 -18.65 -9.64
CA SER A 105 -0.34 -18.30 -11.07
C SER A 105 -1.24 -19.25 -11.87
N LEU A 106 -1.52 -20.46 -11.36
CA LEU A 106 -2.27 -21.49 -12.09
C LEU A 106 -3.63 -21.82 -11.46
N HIS A 107 -3.81 -21.51 -10.17
CA HIS A 107 -5.02 -21.85 -9.43
C HIS A 107 -5.72 -20.61 -8.90
N GLY A 108 -7.01 -20.74 -8.66
CA GLY A 108 -7.84 -19.75 -8.01
C GLY A 108 -9.28 -20.26 -7.88
N PRO A 109 -10.18 -19.48 -7.28
CA PRO A 109 -11.57 -19.88 -7.13
C PRO A 109 -12.23 -20.09 -8.50
N LYS A 110 -12.62 -21.34 -8.82
CA LYS A 110 -13.22 -21.71 -10.12
C LYS A 110 -14.45 -20.85 -10.48
N ALA A 111 -15.25 -20.48 -9.48
CA ALA A 111 -16.44 -19.66 -9.67
C ALA A 111 -16.12 -18.25 -10.19
N VAL A 112 -14.91 -17.73 -9.91
CA VAL A 112 -14.45 -16.42 -10.38
C VAL A 112 -13.74 -16.57 -11.72
N GLY A 113 -13.02 -17.67 -11.98
CA GLY A 113 -12.25 -17.84 -13.21
C GLY A 113 -10.99 -16.96 -13.26
N ALA A 114 -10.56 -16.45 -12.11
CA ALA A 114 -9.30 -15.76 -11.89
C ALA A 114 -8.37 -16.63 -11.05
N THR A 115 -7.06 -16.48 -11.27
CA THR A 115 -5.99 -17.04 -10.46
C THR A 115 -5.81 -16.23 -9.17
N TYR A 116 -5.25 -16.83 -8.11
CA TYR A 116 -5.02 -16.13 -6.85
C TYR A 116 -4.15 -14.89 -7.01
N ARG A 117 -3.15 -14.92 -7.91
CA ARG A 117 -2.32 -13.74 -8.24
C ARG A 117 -3.16 -12.53 -8.66
N GLU A 118 -4.28 -12.75 -9.35
CA GLU A 118 -5.13 -11.68 -9.90
C GLU A 118 -6.01 -10.98 -8.85
N PHE A 119 -5.99 -11.44 -7.59
CA PHE A 119 -6.73 -10.82 -6.47
C PHE A 119 -6.01 -9.61 -5.85
N ALA A 120 -4.88 -9.18 -6.40
CA ALA A 120 -4.28 -7.88 -6.08
C ALA A 120 -5.15 -6.72 -6.60
N PHE A 121 -5.40 -5.72 -5.76
CA PHE A 121 -6.24 -4.60 -6.14
C PHE A 121 -5.51 -3.67 -7.12
N GLN A 122 -6.10 -3.46 -8.28
CA GLN A 122 -5.52 -2.62 -9.33
C GLN A 122 -5.23 -1.17 -8.87
N PRO A 123 -6.14 -0.49 -8.14
CA PRO A 123 -5.90 0.87 -7.64
C PRO A 123 -4.68 0.92 -6.71
N LEU A 124 -4.44 -0.14 -5.93
CA LEU A 124 -3.30 -0.19 -5.03
C LEU A 124 -1.99 -0.54 -5.74
N LYS A 125 -2.03 -1.25 -6.89
CA LYS A 125 -0.86 -1.39 -7.76
C LYS A 125 -0.41 -0.03 -8.30
N GLU A 126 -1.36 0.81 -8.68
CA GLU A 126 -1.09 2.18 -9.13
C GLU A 126 -0.54 3.05 -8.00
N LEU A 127 -1.12 2.97 -6.79
CA LEU A 127 -0.60 3.67 -5.61
C LEU A 127 0.83 3.25 -5.28
N VAL A 128 1.13 1.95 -5.32
CA VAL A 128 2.50 1.45 -5.12
C VAL A 128 3.45 1.93 -6.21
N GLY A 129 2.99 1.98 -7.48
CA GLY A 129 3.75 2.58 -8.58
C GLY A 129 4.09 4.05 -8.30
N PHE A 130 3.10 4.83 -7.91
CA PHE A 130 3.27 6.25 -7.59
C PHE A 130 4.22 6.47 -6.40
N LEU A 131 4.10 5.67 -5.34
CA LEU A 131 5.04 5.70 -4.22
C LEU A 131 6.49 5.40 -4.66
N LYS A 132 6.70 4.46 -5.58
CA LYS A 132 8.02 4.15 -6.14
C LYS A 132 8.59 5.30 -6.97
N GLU A 133 7.75 5.94 -7.79
CA GLU A 133 8.13 7.14 -8.57
C GLU A 133 8.58 8.29 -7.67
N HIS A 134 7.99 8.39 -6.47
CA HIS A 134 8.40 9.34 -5.43
C HIS A 134 9.49 8.83 -4.48
N HIS A 135 10.13 7.71 -4.83
CA HIS A 135 11.26 7.10 -4.10
C HIS A 135 10.94 6.64 -2.67
N PHE A 136 9.71 6.21 -2.40
CA PHE A 136 9.40 5.54 -1.14
C PHE A 136 9.93 4.11 -1.12
N GLN A 137 10.52 3.75 0.02
CA GLN A 137 10.80 2.38 0.40
C GLN A 137 9.51 1.75 0.92
N ILE A 138 8.97 0.80 0.15
CA ILE A 138 7.68 0.18 0.45
C ILE A 138 7.92 -1.17 1.12
N TRP A 139 7.37 -1.31 2.32
CA TRP A 139 7.37 -2.51 3.14
C TRP A 139 5.95 -3.04 3.30
N VAL A 140 5.81 -4.36 3.31
CA VAL A 140 4.53 -5.03 3.49
C VAL A 140 4.46 -5.65 4.87
N LEU A 141 3.40 -5.38 5.62
CA LEU A 141 3.07 -6.14 6.83
C LEU A 141 2.20 -7.33 6.43
N SER A 142 2.72 -8.51 6.73
CA SER A 142 2.11 -9.81 6.47
C SER A 142 1.61 -10.41 7.79
N PHE A 143 0.39 -10.92 7.76
CA PHE A 143 -0.20 -11.69 8.85
C PHE A 143 -0.63 -13.10 8.40
N GLY A 144 -0.43 -13.44 7.12
CA GLY A 144 -0.77 -14.72 6.49
C GLY A 144 0.45 -15.63 6.34
N ASP A 145 0.41 -16.54 5.36
CA ASP A 145 1.57 -17.36 5.01
C ASP A 145 2.68 -16.48 4.40
N HIS A 146 3.85 -16.60 5.00
CA HIS A 146 5.00 -15.75 4.72
C HIS A 146 5.44 -15.82 3.25
N GLU A 147 5.43 -17.02 2.66
CA GLU A 147 5.92 -17.23 1.31
C GLU A 147 4.87 -16.85 0.27
N VAL A 148 3.59 -17.04 0.59
CA VAL A 148 2.47 -16.53 -0.23
C VAL A 148 2.54 -15.02 -0.32
N ASP A 149 2.67 -14.32 0.80
CA ASP A 149 2.69 -12.85 0.84
C ASP A 149 3.94 -12.27 0.16
N ARG A 150 5.11 -12.89 0.36
CA ARG A 150 6.34 -12.55 -0.37
C ARG A 150 6.17 -12.70 -1.86
N THR A 151 5.53 -13.78 -2.30
CA THR A 151 5.30 -14.05 -3.72
C THR A 151 4.27 -13.07 -4.30
N MET A 152 3.22 -12.72 -3.56
CA MET A 152 2.25 -11.70 -3.96
C MET A 152 2.89 -10.31 -4.09
N ALA A 153 3.70 -9.92 -3.11
CA ALA A 153 4.45 -8.66 -3.11
C ALA A 153 5.40 -8.57 -4.33
N GLU A 154 6.13 -9.64 -4.63
CA GLU A 154 7.02 -9.72 -5.79
C GLU A 154 6.24 -9.67 -7.11
N LEU A 155 5.28 -10.56 -7.31
CA LEU A 155 4.61 -10.75 -8.59
C LEU A 155 3.67 -9.62 -9.00
N ASN A 156 3.01 -8.96 -8.04
CA ASN A 156 2.02 -7.93 -8.32
C ASN A 156 2.56 -6.51 -8.20
N TYR A 157 3.58 -6.32 -7.36
CA TYR A 157 4.09 -4.99 -7.03
C TYR A 157 5.57 -4.83 -7.37
N GLY A 158 6.30 -5.90 -7.71
CA GLY A 158 7.75 -5.85 -7.92
C GLY A 158 8.48 -5.37 -6.67
N LEU A 159 7.98 -5.75 -5.49
CA LEU A 159 8.65 -5.47 -4.22
C LEU A 159 9.58 -6.63 -3.88
N PRO A 160 10.80 -6.36 -3.40
CA PRO A 160 11.72 -7.43 -3.04
C PRO A 160 11.20 -8.19 -1.83
N ARG A 161 11.36 -9.52 -1.86
CA ARG A 161 10.81 -10.44 -0.84
C ARG A 161 11.27 -10.12 0.59
N PHE A 162 12.48 -9.57 0.77
CA PHE A 162 12.98 -9.19 2.09
C PHE A 162 12.28 -7.98 2.72
N ARG A 163 11.44 -7.25 1.95
CA ARG A 163 10.60 -6.14 2.43
C ARG A 163 9.22 -6.54 2.91
N VAL A 164 8.97 -7.85 3.06
CA VAL A 164 7.80 -8.35 3.76
C VAL A 164 8.19 -8.60 5.22
N ILE A 165 7.46 -7.96 6.13
CA ILE A 165 7.61 -8.06 7.58
C ILE A 165 6.49 -8.95 8.08
N GLU A 166 6.87 -10.05 8.71
CA GLU A 166 5.96 -11.03 9.27
C GLU A 166 5.59 -10.62 10.68
N VAL A 167 4.31 -10.62 10.99
CA VAL A 167 3.81 -10.28 12.32
C VAL A 167 3.05 -11.47 12.89
N THR A 168 3.52 -11.96 14.04
CA THR A 168 2.91 -13.07 14.77
C THR A 168 2.66 -12.64 16.22
N PRO A 169 1.46 -12.88 16.79
CA PRO A 169 0.27 -13.51 16.20
C PRO A 169 -0.53 -12.55 15.28
N HIS A 170 -1.55 -13.08 14.60
CA HIS A 170 -2.36 -12.34 13.61
C HIS A 170 -2.97 -11.02 14.17
N ALA A 171 -3.04 -10.00 13.31
CA ALA A 171 -3.12 -8.55 13.59
C ALA A 171 -4.02 -8.07 14.75
N ALA A 172 -5.17 -8.70 14.96
CA ALA A 172 -6.15 -8.22 15.94
C ALA A 172 -5.66 -8.30 17.42
N ALA A 173 -4.60 -9.07 17.68
CA ALA A 173 -4.05 -9.25 19.02
C ALA A 173 -2.77 -8.44 19.30
N VAL A 174 -2.20 -7.75 18.30
CA VAL A 174 -0.89 -7.09 18.45
C VAL A 174 -1.07 -5.64 18.89
N SER A 175 -0.43 -5.26 19.99
CA SER A 175 -0.47 -3.88 20.48
C SER A 175 0.24 -2.94 19.49
N SER A 176 -0.19 -1.68 19.41
CA SER A 176 0.48 -0.69 18.53
C SER A 176 1.95 -0.47 18.92
N THR A 177 2.29 -0.67 20.19
CA THR A 177 3.68 -0.60 20.69
C THR A 177 4.52 -1.77 20.17
N ASP A 178 3.98 -2.99 20.18
CA ASP A 178 4.71 -4.15 19.68
C ASP A 178 4.91 -4.07 18.17
N LEU A 179 3.87 -3.62 17.45
CA LEU A 179 3.97 -3.39 16.03
C LEU A 179 5.00 -2.29 15.69
N ALA A 180 5.04 -1.21 16.46
CA ALA A 180 6.06 -0.17 16.30
C ALA A 180 7.47 -0.73 16.48
N ARG A 181 7.67 -1.60 17.49
CA ARG A 181 8.95 -2.27 17.73
C ARG A 181 9.34 -3.16 16.56
N THR A 182 8.44 -4.03 16.09
CA THR A 182 8.69 -4.91 14.95
C THR A 182 9.06 -4.13 13.69
N ILE A 183 8.34 -3.05 13.39
CA ILE A 183 8.64 -2.16 12.26
C ILE A 183 10.02 -1.51 12.44
N TRP A 184 10.30 -0.96 13.62
CA TRP A 184 11.56 -0.28 13.91
C TRP A 184 12.76 -1.23 13.81
N GLU A 185 12.67 -2.42 14.39
CA GLU A 185 13.74 -3.44 14.35
C GLU A 185 14.06 -3.89 12.92
N ARG A 186 13.06 -3.85 12.03
CA ARG A 186 13.21 -4.33 10.66
C ARG A 186 13.62 -3.26 9.66
N ILE A 187 13.11 -2.03 9.83
CA ILE A 187 13.33 -0.92 8.88
C ILE A 187 14.41 0.04 9.38
N GLY A 188 14.48 0.29 10.69
CA GLY A 188 15.39 1.25 11.31
C GLY A 188 14.94 2.71 11.24
N THR A 189 13.79 2.98 10.60
CA THR A 189 13.23 4.33 10.42
C THR A 189 11.71 4.30 10.60
N ALA A 190 11.14 5.35 11.17
CA ALA A 190 9.70 5.51 11.32
C ALA A 190 9.04 5.73 9.95
N PRO A 191 7.98 4.98 9.57
CA PRO A 191 7.26 5.21 8.32
C PRO A 191 6.45 6.51 8.32
N GLN A 192 6.31 7.13 7.15
CA GLN A 192 5.45 8.31 6.93
C GLN A 192 4.13 7.94 6.27
N ILE A 193 4.03 6.75 5.69
CA ILE A 193 2.81 6.29 5.01
C ILE A 193 2.38 4.96 5.59
N PHE A 194 1.12 4.89 5.99
CA PHE A 194 0.50 3.68 6.50
C PHE A 194 -0.77 3.36 5.71
N LEU A 195 -0.90 2.12 5.28
CA LEU A 195 -2.12 1.61 4.64
C LEU A 195 -2.59 0.35 5.36
N GLY A 196 -3.84 0.35 5.80
CA GLY A 196 -4.45 -0.79 6.49
C GLY A 196 -5.97 -0.77 6.47
N ARG A 197 -6.61 -1.67 7.21
CA ARG A 197 -8.07 -1.82 7.26
C ARG A 197 -8.68 -1.36 8.58
N SER A 198 -9.95 -0.99 8.46
CA SER A 198 -10.75 -0.41 9.55
C SER A 198 -10.98 -1.32 10.77
N HIS A 199 -10.90 -2.65 10.63
CA HIS A 199 -11.34 -3.57 11.69
C HIS A 199 -10.22 -4.44 12.26
N SER A 200 -9.30 -4.90 11.42
CA SER A 200 -8.23 -5.85 11.79
C SER A 200 -6.87 -5.19 12.02
N ASP A 201 -6.61 -4.03 11.43
CA ASP A 201 -5.29 -3.38 11.46
C ASP A 201 -5.23 -2.17 12.40
N LEU A 202 -6.09 -2.17 13.43
CA LEU A 202 -6.24 -1.05 14.37
C LEU A 202 -4.93 -0.70 15.08
N GLY A 203 -4.06 -1.67 15.35
CA GLY A 203 -2.73 -1.42 15.93
C GLY A 203 -1.87 -0.53 15.04
N LEU A 204 -1.84 -0.80 13.73
CA LEU A 204 -1.11 -0.01 12.73
C LEU A 204 -1.71 1.39 12.58
N LEU A 205 -3.04 1.48 12.49
CA LEU A 205 -3.72 2.76 12.30
C LEU A 205 -3.63 3.66 13.53
N LYS A 206 -3.60 3.08 14.74
CA LYS A 206 -3.31 3.79 15.99
C LYS A 206 -1.86 4.26 16.06
N LEU A 207 -0.91 3.46 15.57
CA LEU A 207 0.49 3.88 15.47
C LEU A 207 0.64 5.06 14.51
N ALA A 208 0.02 4.98 13.33
CA ALA A 208 0.03 6.05 12.33
C ALA A 208 -0.56 7.36 12.88
N GLY A 209 -1.63 7.28 13.68
CA GLY A 209 -2.27 8.45 14.29
C GLY A 209 -1.42 9.19 15.34
N LYS A 210 -0.29 8.62 15.78
CA LYS A 210 0.64 9.28 16.71
C LYS A 210 1.77 10.04 16.02
N GLY A 211 1.95 9.86 14.72
CA GLY A 211 3.04 10.50 13.98
C GLY A 211 2.59 11.83 13.38
N GLU A 212 3.42 12.86 13.51
CA GLU A 212 3.28 14.12 12.78
C GLU A 212 3.73 13.95 11.32
N GLY A 213 3.07 14.64 10.38
CA GLY A 213 3.46 14.56 8.97
C GLY A 213 3.13 13.22 8.32
N VAL A 214 2.33 12.37 8.96
CA VAL A 214 2.05 11.01 8.48
C VAL A 214 0.82 10.99 7.57
N LEU A 215 0.86 10.19 6.52
CA LEU A 215 -0.28 9.83 5.68
C LEU A 215 -0.84 8.47 6.10
N LYS A 216 -2.08 8.47 6.58
CA LYS A 216 -2.84 7.28 6.93
C LYS A 216 -3.94 7.04 5.90
N ILE A 217 -3.93 5.87 5.27
CA ILE A 217 -4.96 5.42 4.34
C ILE A 217 -5.64 4.19 4.94
N GLN A 218 -6.94 4.27 5.14
CA GLN A 218 -7.74 3.21 5.75
C GLN A 218 -8.76 2.67 4.75
N ILE A 219 -8.77 1.36 4.51
CA ILE A 219 -9.78 0.70 3.67
C ILE A 219 -10.98 0.33 4.54
N SER A 220 -12.18 0.76 4.13
CA SER A 220 -13.44 0.39 4.79
C SER A 220 -13.88 -1.02 4.39
N ALA A 221 -14.34 -1.79 5.38
CA ALA A 221 -14.84 -3.15 5.17
C ALA A 221 -16.34 -3.20 4.80
N SER A 222 -17.09 -2.11 5.02
CA SER A 222 -18.55 -2.06 4.88
C SER A 222 -19.02 -1.41 3.57
N GLN A 223 -20.11 -1.95 3.01
CA GLN A 223 -20.84 -1.35 1.89
C GLN A 223 -21.60 -0.06 2.28
N ASP A 224 -21.75 0.20 3.58
CA ASP A 224 -22.25 1.46 4.12
C ASP A 224 -21.08 2.29 4.64
N ALA A 225 -20.51 3.10 3.75
CA ALA A 225 -19.75 4.26 4.17
C ALA A 225 -20.76 5.29 4.69
N SER A 226 -21.19 5.17 5.94
CA SER A 226 -21.61 6.39 6.63
C SER A 226 -20.35 7.25 6.69
N ILE A 227 -20.39 8.37 5.98
CA ILE A 227 -19.38 9.42 6.09
C ILE A 227 -19.41 9.86 7.55
N ARG A 228 -18.52 9.30 8.37
CA ARG A 228 -17.97 10.08 9.45
C ARG A 228 -16.85 10.89 8.82
N PRO A 229 -16.93 12.24 8.86
CA PRO A 229 -15.72 13.03 8.69
C PRO A 229 -14.67 12.42 9.62
N ALA A 230 -13.41 12.39 9.18
CA ALA A 230 -12.28 12.10 10.06
C ALA A 230 -12.59 12.78 11.40
N ASP A 231 -12.71 11.99 12.47
CA ASP A 231 -13.28 12.40 13.74
C ASP A 231 -12.54 13.66 14.20
N SER A 232 -13.10 14.83 13.86
CA SER A 232 -12.67 16.12 14.34
C SER A 232 -13.31 16.27 15.71
N THR A 233 -12.93 15.38 16.62
CA THR A 233 -12.79 15.80 17.99
C THR A 233 -11.44 16.53 18.00
N PRO A 234 -11.41 17.85 18.21
CA PRO A 234 -10.17 18.46 18.64
C PRO A 234 -9.83 17.72 19.94
N ASP A 235 -8.74 16.97 19.93
CA ASP A 235 -8.05 16.73 21.19
C ASP A 235 -7.87 18.14 21.79
N GLU A 236 -8.28 18.35 23.04
CA GLU A 236 -8.30 19.67 23.71
C GLU A 236 -6.88 20.22 23.99
N SER A 237 -5.92 19.89 23.13
CA SER A 237 -4.58 20.45 23.05
C SER A 237 -4.40 21.03 21.65
N GLY A 238 -4.31 22.36 21.57
CA GLY A 238 -4.28 23.13 20.33
C GLY A 238 -2.99 22.98 19.50
N GLU A 239 -2.60 21.75 19.16
CA GLU A 239 -1.56 21.45 18.18
C GLU A 239 -2.22 21.02 16.87
N GLN A 240 -2.01 21.84 15.84
CA GLN A 240 -2.50 21.61 14.50
C GLN A 240 -1.76 20.40 13.91
N GLN A 241 -2.33 19.20 14.09
CA GLN A 241 -1.72 17.95 13.63
C GLN A 241 -1.52 17.99 12.11
N ASN A 242 -0.28 18.13 11.68
CA ASN A 242 0.13 18.23 10.27
C ASN A 242 0.09 16.86 9.55
N SER A 243 -0.92 16.03 9.85
CA SER A 243 -1.04 14.64 9.40
C SER A 243 -2.28 14.45 8.53
N TRP A 244 -2.19 13.55 7.56
CA TRP A 244 -3.22 13.28 6.56
C TRP A 244 -3.92 11.96 6.87
N SER A 245 -5.26 11.95 6.83
CA SER A 245 -6.03 10.74 7.13
C SER A 245 -7.19 10.59 6.15
N PHE A 246 -7.20 9.48 5.42
CA PHE A 246 -8.22 9.16 4.43
C PHE A 246 -8.84 7.79 4.69
N VAL A 247 -10.15 7.71 4.57
CA VAL A 247 -10.88 6.44 4.53
C VAL A 247 -11.36 6.20 3.10
N ILE A 248 -11.01 5.05 2.53
CA ILE A 248 -11.38 4.67 1.17
C ILE A 248 -12.38 3.52 1.21
N SER A 249 -13.48 3.70 0.49
CA SER A 249 -14.45 2.67 0.18
C SER A 249 -14.22 2.18 -1.25
N PRO A 250 -13.93 0.88 -1.49
CA PRO A 250 -13.75 0.33 -2.82
C PRO A 250 -14.91 0.64 -3.79
N LYS A 251 -16.14 0.74 -3.30
CA LYS A 251 -17.33 1.00 -4.12
C LYS A 251 -17.37 2.43 -4.66
N GLU A 252 -16.90 3.39 -3.86
CA GLU A 252 -16.96 4.81 -4.18
C GLU A 252 -15.68 5.28 -4.88
N HIS A 253 -14.54 4.75 -4.45
CA HIS A 253 -13.23 5.29 -4.77
C HIS A 253 -12.53 4.54 -5.91
N TRP A 254 -12.99 3.35 -6.30
CA TRP A 254 -12.34 2.57 -7.35
C TRP A 254 -13.25 2.37 -8.56
N LEU A 255 -12.77 2.80 -9.72
CA LEU A 255 -13.39 2.54 -11.03
C LEU A 255 -13.18 1.08 -11.46
N ARG A 256 -12.05 0.50 -11.03
CA ARG A 256 -11.69 -0.89 -11.34
C ARG A 256 -11.03 -1.53 -10.12
N LYS A 257 -11.67 -2.55 -9.55
CA LYS A 257 -11.16 -3.24 -8.36
C LYS A 257 -9.96 -4.16 -8.65
N TYR A 258 -10.03 -4.95 -9.71
CA TYR A 258 -8.99 -5.93 -10.08
C TYR A 258 -8.45 -5.70 -11.49
N SER A 259 -7.21 -6.14 -11.71
CA SER A 259 -6.58 -6.11 -13.04
C SER A 259 -7.15 -7.18 -13.98
N TRP A 260 -7.72 -8.25 -13.44
CA TRP A 260 -8.50 -9.21 -14.22
C TRP A 260 -9.94 -8.72 -14.39
N GLN A 261 -10.51 -9.01 -15.57
CA GLN A 261 -11.94 -8.86 -15.84
C GLN A 261 -12.45 -10.23 -16.26
N ALA A 262 -13.63 -10.61 -15.77
CA ALA A 262 -14.30 -11.79 -16.31
C ALA A 262 -14.41 -11.63 -17.83
N PRO A 263 -14.07 -12.67 -18.62
CA PRO A 263 -14.47 -12.69 -20.01
C PRO A 263 -15.96 -12.40 -20.02
N SER A 264 -16.38 -11.30 -20.65
CA SER A 264 -17.77 -10.88 -20.65
C SER A 264 -18.65 -12.10 -20.96
N GLU A 265 -19.77 -12.24 -20.25
CA GLU A 265 -20.89 -12.97 -20.83
C GLU A 265 -21.04 -12.41 -22.23
N ARG A 266 -20.72 -13.22 -23.25
CA ARG A 266 -20.91 -12.83 -24.63
C ARG A 266 -22.38 -12.44 -24.69
N THR A 267 -22.65 -11.15 -24.75
CA THR A 267 -23.97 -10.65 -25.09
C THR A 267 -24.14 -11.16 -26.50
N TYR A 268 -24.80 -12.31 -26.64
CA TYR A 268 -25.34 -12.74 -27.91
C TYR A 268 -26.30 -11.61 -28.28
N SER A 269 -25.79 -10.68 -29.09
CA SER A 269 -26.63 -9.86 -29.93
C SER A 269 -27.43 -10.87 -30.75
N LYS A 270 -28.70 -11.03 -30.36
CA LYS A 270 -29.70 -11.67 -31.19
C LYS A 270 -29.82 -10.78 -32.43
N ASN A 271 -29.12 -11.15 -33.49
CA ASN A 271 -29.59 -10.87 -34.84
C ASN A 271 -30.74 -11.83 -35.15
#